data_AF-A0A8K0GF77-F1
#
_entry.id   AF-A0A8K0GF77-F1
#
_cell.length_a   1.000
_cell.length_b   1.000
_cell.length_c   1.000
_cell.angle_alpha   90.00
_cell.angle_beta   90.00
_cell.angle_gamma   90.00
#
_symmetry.space_group_name_H-M   'P 1'
#
loop_
_entity.id
_entity.type
_entity.pdbx_description
1 polymer ?
#
loop_
_entity_poly.entity_id
_entity_poly.type
_entity_poly.pdbx_seq_one_letter_code
_entity_poly.pdbx_strand_id
1 'polypeptide(L)'
;MMYYFLSTVADVSSNPHINASAIYFSPNMSYSPSYLGFFNKTFPRFAPRTFRADDFNDPIHLERISTLNTFTVQDLGAIPVDTSYDYTSDYYRINEWYKLWLPDNVKERHDTKTTYQVEIRYANNTNETFTFHGPQDADEKIGPVRWTRPYFDCGRSNRWLVAAVSPIADIYPRHTGFRHVEYPTYTAVSVVEMDFDRIDINQCPKSQGNDGKNIFADTTRCKKETTECEPIHGWGFRRGGYQCRCNPGYRLPFFVRRPYLGEVIERATSEQFYNSFDCLKIGCE
;
A
#
# COMPACT_ATOMS: atom_id res chain seq x y z
N MET A 1 23.45 5.88 -4.94
CA MET A 1 22.74 5.95 -3.65
C MET A 1 21.81 7.13 -3.57
N MET A 2 22.23 8.37 -3.93
CA MET A 2 21.30 9.51 -4.02
C MET A 2 20.06 9.21 -4.87
N TYR A 3 20.21 8.46 -5.96
CA TYR A 3 19.09 8.09 -6.82
C TYR A 3 17.99 7.26 -6.11
N TYR A 4 18.32 6.46 -5.09
CA TYR A 4 17.31 5.74 -4.32
C TYR A 4 16.49 6.67 -3.41
N PHE A 5 17.14 7.70 -2.84
CA PHE A 5 16.40 8.73 -2.11
C PHE A 5 15.49 9.51 -3.07
N LEU A 6 16.03 9.94 -4.22
CA LEU A 6 15.25 10.67 -5.22
C LEU A 6 14.09 9.84 -5.78
N SER A 7 14.25 8.52 -5.95
CA SER A 7 13.15 7.65 -6.38
C SER A 7 12.04 7.60 -5.32
N THR A 8 12.41 7.38 -4.05
CA THR A 8 11.41 7.38 -2.96
C THR A 8 10.71 8.74 -2.82
N VAL A 9 11.43 9.84 -3.03
CA VAL A 9 10.81 11.19 -3.07
C VAL A 9 9.85 11.32 -4.25
N ALA A 10 10.27 10.89 -5.44
CA ALA A 10 9.45 10.98 -6.64
C ALA A 10 8.13 10.22 -6.48
N ASP A 11 8.17 9.00 -5.92
CA ASP A 11 6.98 8.19 -5.65
C ASP A 11 5.97 8.93 -4.77
N VAL A 12 6.41 9.48 -3.64
CA VAL A 12 5.54 10.22 -2.72
C VAL A 12 5.06 11.52 -3.36
N SER A 13 5.92 12.27 -4.04
CA SER A 13 5.57 13.56 -4.64
C SER A 13 4.61 13.45 -5.82
N SER A 14 4.66 12.34 -6.58
CA SER A 14 3.88 12.16 -7.80
C SER A 14 2.41 11.83 -7.51
N ASN A 15 2.10 11.24 -6.35
CA ASN A 15 0.77 10.79 -6.01
C ASN A 15 0.33 11.22 -4.59
N PRO A 16 -0.76 12.00 -4.44
CA PRO A 16 -1.28 12.44 -3.14
C PRO A 16 -1.83 11.30 -2.27
N HIS A 17 -2.13 10.13 -2.85
CA HIS A 17 -2.64 8.97 -2.14
C HIS A 17 -1.53 8.11 -1.53
N ILE A 18 -0.28 8.26 -2.00
CA ILE A 18 0.88 7.58 -1.42
C ILE A 18 1.36 8.40 -0.23
N ASN A 19 1.39 7.77 0.94
CA ASN A 19 1.82 8.43 2.18
C ASN A 19 3.31 8.22 2.43
N ALA A 20 3.86 7.08 2.05
CA ALA A 20 5.27 6.77 2.20
C ALA A 20 5.77 5.80 1.13
N SER A 21 7.06 5.86 0.84
CA SER A 21 7.74 4.88 0.01
C SER A 21 9.14 4.61 0.56
N ALA A 22 9.63 3.40 0.34
CA ALA A 22 10.91 2.98 0.86
C ALA A 22 11.52 1.88 0.02
N ILE A 23 12.85 1.78 0.07
CA ILE A 23 13.58 0.64 -0.46
C ILE A 23 14.44 0.10 0.68
N TYR A 24 14.17 -1.11 1.13
CA TYR A 24 14.92 -1.75 2.20
C TYR A 24 15.92 -2.73 1.62
N PHE A 25 17.21 -2.51 1.87
CA PHE A 25 18.24 -3.47 1.47
C PHE A 25 18.47 -4.52 2.55
N SER A 26 18.81 -5.71 2.10
CA SER A 26 19.40 -6.75 2.95
C SER A 26 20.76 -6.25 3.49
N PRO A 27 21.16 -6.66 4.71
CA PRO A 27 22.46 -6.28 5.26
C PRO A 27 23.60 -6.63 4.32
N ASN A 28 24.59 -5.74 4.20
CA ASN A 28 25.76 -5.92 3.33
C ASN A 28 25.45 -6.11 1.83
N MET A 29 24.26 -5.73 1.34
CA MET A 29 23.89 -5.87 -0.09
C MET A 29 23.81 -4.54 -0.85
N SER A 30 24.19 -3.43 -0.21
CA SER A 30 24.14 -2.10 -0.82
C SER A 30 25.54 -1.53 -1.05
N TYR A 31 25.77 -0.95 -2.23
CA TYR A 31 27.12 -0.54 -2.67
C TYR A 31 27.22 0.98 -2.80
N SER A 32 28.35 1.54 -2.38
CA SER A 32 28.62 2.96 -2.58
C SER A 32 28.88 3.28 -4.07
N PRO A 33 28.42 4.42 -4.61
CA PRO A 33 28.65 4.81 -6.01
C PRO A 33 30.02 5.48 -6.19
N SER A 34 30.76 5.74 -5.11
CA SER A 34 32.07 6.38 -5.10
C SER A 34 33.14 5.41 -5.59
N TYR A 35 33.25 5.31 -6.91
CA TYR A 35 34.22 4.49 -7.64
C TYR A 35 35.60 5.12 -7.62
N LEU A 36 36.46 4.75 -6.68
CA LEU A 36 37.91 4.98 -6.80
C LEU A 36 38.82 3.90 -6.13
N GLY A 37 38.28 2.84 -5.52
CA GLY A 37 39.18 1.77 -5.02
C GLY A 37 38.63 0.77 -3.99
N PHE A 38 37.37 0.87 -3.56
CA PHE A 38 36.80 -0.06 -2.57
C PHE A 38 35.71 -0.95 -3.19
N PHE A 39 36.13 -1.96 -3.98
CA PHE A 39 35.20 -2.88 -4.65
C PHE A 39 34.47 -3.84 -3.69
N ASN A 40 34.96 -4.03 -2.47
CA ASN A 40 34.41 -4.98 -1.49
C ASN A 40 33.75 -4.33 -0.25
N LYS A 41 33.53 -3.01 -0.23
CA LYS A 41 32.87 -2.36 0.91
C LYS A 41 31.41 -2.09 0.59
N THR A 42 30.55 -2.92 1.16
CA THR A 42 29.10 -2.70 1.21
C THR A 42 28.74 -1.89 2.44
N PHE A 43 27.62 -1.18 2.40
CA PHE A 43 27.08 -0.59 3.63
C PHE A 43 26.50 -1.71 4.48
N PRO A 44 26.73 -1.67 5.81
CA PRO A 44 26.15 -2.66 6.72
C PRO A 44 24.62 -2.68 6.59
N ARG A 45 24.02 -1.49 6.46
CA ARG A 45 22.59 -1.26 6.30
C ARG A 45 22.36 -0.03 5.43
N PHE A 46 21.28 -0.06 4.67
CA PHE A 46 20.85 1.05 3.83
C PHE A 46 19.37 0.88 3.53
N ALA A 47 18.57 1.86 3.90
CA ALA A 47 17.12 1.82 3.70
C ALA A 47 16.57 3.23 3.56
N PRO A 48 16.65 3.84 2.36
CA PRO A 48 16.02 5.12 2.09
C PRO A 48 14.51 4.98 2.24
N ARG A 49 13.91 5.81 3.09
CA ARG A 49 12.46 5.94 3.27
C ARG A 49 12.07 7.40 3.22
N THR A 50 10.97 7.65 2.53
CA THR A 50 10.29 8.94 2.48
C THR A 50 8.88 8.76 3.00
N PHE A 51 8.42 9.72 3.77
CA PHE A 51 7.03 9.73 4.24
C PHE A 51 6.53 11.17 4.33
N ARG A 52 5.24 11.38 4.09
CA ARG A 52 4.60 12.68 4.26
C ARG A 52 4.61 13.06 5.73
N ALA A 53 5.13 14.24 6.01
CA ALA A 53 5.11 14.84 7.33
C ALA A 53 3.95 15.83 7.40
N ASP A 54 3.52 16.14 8.63
CA ASP A 54 2.55 17.20 8.85
C ASP A 54 3.30 18.53 9.03
N ASP A 55 2.93 19.55 8.26
CA ASP A 55 3.47 20.91 8.29
C ASP A 55 2.65 21.86 9.17
N PHE A 56 1.70 21.36 9.96
CA PHE A 56 0.89 22.15 10.90
C PHE A 56 1.72 23.08 11.81
N ASN A 57 2.93 22.67 12.19
CA ASN A 57 3.83 23.44 13.06
C ASN A 57 4.81 24.36 12.30
N ASP A 58 4.68 24.51 10.97
CA ASP A 58 5.52 25.42 10.20
C ASP A 58 5.15 26.88 10.52
N PRO A 59 6.12 27.74 10.93
CA PRO A 59 5.86 29.15 11.23
C PRO A 59 5.29 29.96 10.04
N ILE A 60 5.47 29.49 8.80
CA ILE A 60 4.95 30.14 7.60
C ILE A 60 3.48 29.74 7.32
N HIS A 61 3.01 28.63 7.90
CA HIS A 61 1.67 28.11 7.69
C HIS A 61 0.68 28.63 8.75
N LEU A 62 0.11 29.81 8.49
CA LEU A 62 -0.79 30.53 9.42
C LEU A 62 -2.08 29.77 9.76
N GLU A 63 -2.61 28.98 8.83
CA GLU A 63 -3.88 28.26 9.01
C GLU A 63 -3.74 27.07 9.95
N ARG A 64 -2.51 26.58 10.18
CA ARG A 64 -2.22 25.37 10.93
C ARG A 64 -3.13 24.22 10.48
N ILE A 65 -3.07 23.88 9.21
CA ILE A 65 -3.75 22.74 8.60
C ILE A 65 -2.67 21.93 7.87
N SER A 66 -2.72 20.60 7.98
CA SER A 66 -1.81 19.73 7.23
C SER A 66 -2.02 19.95 5.73
N THR A 67 -1.05 20.56 5.03
CA THR A 67 -1.11 20.72 3.57
C THR A 67 -0.68 19.47 2.82
N LEU A 68 -0.10 18.49 3.53
CA LEU A 68 0.47 17.25 3.01
C LEU A 68 1.60 17.47 1.98
N ASN A 69 2.08 18.70 1.80
CA ASN A 69 3.08 19.02 0.78
C ASN A 69 4.51 18.79 1.28
N THR A 70 4.69 18.59 2.58
CA THR A 70 5.98 18.28 3.17
C THR A 70 6.17 16.78 3.30
N PHE A 71 7.37 16.33 3.00
CA PHE A 71 7.78 14.95 3.22
C PHE A 71 9.19 14.94 3.79
N THR A 72 9.44 14.01 4.69
CA THR A 72 10.73 13.81 5.33
C THR A 72 11.41 12.60 4.71
N VAL A 73 12.69 12.76 4.41
CA VAL A 73 13.53 11.74 3.77
C VAL A 73 14.59 11.30 4.78
N GLN A 74 14.67 10.01 5.08
CA GLN A 74 15.62 9.49 6.06
C GLN A 74 16.18 8.13 5.61
N ASP A 75 17.41 7.84 6.01
CA ASP A 75 17.98 6.49 5.90
C ASP A 75 17.71 5.71 7.17
N LEU A 76 16.88 4.68 7.10
CA LEU A 76 16.60 3.81 8.24
C LEU A 76 17.78 2.89 8.57
N GLY A 77 18.77 2.77 7.69
CA GLY A 77 20.02 2.07 7.94
C GLY A 77 21.03 2.85 8.77
N ALA A 78 20.87 4.17 8.88
CA ALA A 78 21.77 5.05 9.64
C ALA A 78 21.41 5.13 11.15
N ILE A 79 20.74 4.10 11.67
CA ILE A 79 20.23 4.03 13.05
C ILE A 79 21.12 3.10 13.88
N PRO A 80 21.34 3.39 15.18
CA PRO A 80 22.06 2.48 16.07
C PRO A 80 21.47 1.07 16.11
N VAL A 81 22.36 0.10 16.14
CA VAL A 81 22.06 -1.35 16.14
C VAL A 81 21.26 -1.74 17.39
N ASP A 82 20.40 -2.76 17.26
CA ASP A 82 19.61 -3.35 18.35
C ASP A 82 18.61 -2.40 19.04
N THR A 83 18.21 -1.34 18.33
CA THR A 83 17.12 -0.47 18.77
C THR A 83 15.80 -0.88 18.11
N SER A 84 14.66 -0.49 18.69
CA SER A 84 13.34 -0.71 18.09
C SER A 84 13.14 -0.01 16.74
N TYR A 85 14.07 0.85 16.34
CA TYR A 85 14.06 1.57 15.07
C TYR A 85 14.84 0.86 13.97
N ASP A 86 15.64 -0.15 14.33
CA ASP A 86 16.44 -0.97 13.42
C ASP A 86 15.55 -1.93 12.65
N TYR A 87 15.37 -1.69 11.35
CA TYR A 87 14.50 -2.47 10.48
C TYR A 87 14.91 -3.94 10.29
N THR A 88 16.14 -4.31 10.71
CA THR A 88 16.63 -5.69 10.66
C THR A 88 16.43 -6.45 11.97
N SER A 89 16.12 -5.74 13.06
CA SER A 89 15.96 -6.35 14.39
C SER A 89 14.62 -7.06 14.57
N ASP A 90 14.57 -8.03 15.47
CA ASP A 90 13.34 -8.72 15.84
C ASP A 90 12.36 -7.81 16.60
N TYR A 91 12.88 -6.76 17.24
CA TYR A 91 12.09 -5.78 17.98
C TYR A 91 11.32 -4.81 17.06
N TYR A 92 11.66 -4.79 15.77
CA TYR A 92 11.03 -3.93 14.79
C TYR A 92 9.67 -4.49 14.35
N ARG A 93 8.63 -4.12 15.12
CA ARG A 93 7.27 -4.64 14.97
C ARG A 93 6.57 -4.29 13.64
N ILE A 94 7.12 -3.34 12.88
CA ILE A 94 6.48 -2.75 11.70
C ILE A 94 6.73 -3.59 10.42
N ASN A 95 7.72 -4.49 10.42
CA ASN A 95 8.14 -5.24 9.22
C ASN A 95 8.05 -6.78 9.36
N GLU A 96 6.89 -7.34 9.74
CA GLU A 96 6.68 -8.79 9.57
C GLU A 96 6.99 -9.23 8.12
N TRP A 97 6.62 -8.40 7.15
CA TRP A 97 6.85 -8.63 5.73
C TRP A 97 8.34 -8.62 5.36
N TYR A 98 9.22 -7.87 6.03
CA TYR A 98 10.64 -7.79 5.64
C TYR A 98 11.31 -9.15 5.75
N LYS A 99 11.06 -9.86 6.85
CA LYS A 99 11.60 -11.20 7.10
C LYS A 99 11.07 -12.27 6.15
N LEU A 100 9.91 -12.04 5.53
CA LEU A 100 9.38 -12.96 4.51
C LEU A 100 10.21 -12.89 3.22
N TRP A 101 10.78 -11.72 2.92
CA TRP A 101 11.52 -11.50 1.67
C TRP A 101 13.04 -11.50 1.84
N LEU A 102 13.56 -10.96 2.95
CA LEU A 102 14.98 -10.72 3.19
C LEU A 102 15.40 -11.13 4.61
N PRO A 103 16.66 -11.56 4.81
CA PRO A 103 17.66 -11.83 3.78
C PRO A 103 17.35 -13.10 2.99
N ASP A 104 17.72 -13.12 1.71
CA ASP A 104 17.52 -14.28 0.83
C ASP A 104 18.56 -15.40 1.06
N ASN A 105 18.54 -15.98 2.27
CA ASN A 105 19.38 -17.12 2.65
C ASN A 105 18.81 -18.48 2.19
N VAL A 106 19.37 -19.08 1.15
CA VAL A 106 18.93 -20.40 0.68
C VAL A 106 19.30 -21.49 1.69
N LYS A 107 18.30 -22.12 2.33
CA LYS A 107 18.50 -23.19 3.32
C LYS A 107 18.93 -24.53 2.71
N GLU A 108 18.45 -24.85 1.50
CA GLU A 108 18.70 -26.14 0.84
C GLU A 108 19.19 -25.98 -0.60
N ARG A 109 18.27 -25.79 -1.56
CA ARG A 109 18.57 -25.62 -3.00
C ARG A 109 17.75 -24.49 -3.60
N HIS A 110 18.35 -23.78 -4.56
CA HIS A 110 17.67 -22.73 -5.31
C HIS A 110 16.47 -23.25 -6.11
N ASP A 111 16.52 -24.51 -6.55
CA ASP A 111 15.48 -25.15 -7.37
C ASP A 111 14.10 -25.23 -6.70
N THR A 112 14.04 -25.08 -5.37
CA THR A 112 12.78 -25.09 -4.61
C THR A 112 12.00 -23.78 -4.71
N LYS A 113 12.64 -22.71 -5.19
CA LYS A 113 12.04 -21.38 -5.33
C LYS A 113 11.18 -21.29 -6.59
N THR A 114 10.08 -20.54 -6.50
CA THR A 114 9.22 -20.21 -7.65
C THR A 114 10.01 -19.53 -8.76
N THR A 115 9.92 -19.93 -10.02
CA THR A 115 10.66 -19.27 -11.09
C THR A 115 9.85 -18.14 -11.70
N TYR A 116 10.48 -16.99 -11.91
CA TYR A 116 9.91 -15.86 -12.64
C TYR A 116 10.60 -15.76 -14.00
N GLN A 117 9.80 -15.57 -15.05
CA GLN A 117 10.26 -15.27 -16.39
C GLN A 117 9.93 -13.82 -16.72
N VAL A 118 10.95 -13.03 -17.05
CA VAL A 118 10.80 -11.66 -17.52
C VAL A 118 11.18 -11.60 -18.98
N GLU A 119 10.28 -11.06 -19.78
CA GLU A 119 10.47 -10.85 -21.22
C GLU A 119 10.70 -9.36 -21.47
N ILE A 120 11.92 -9.01 -21.87
CA ILE A 120 12.32 -7.63 -22.16
C ILE A 120 12.31 -7.45 -23.66
N ARG A 121 11.44 -6.58 -24.15
CA ARG A 121 11.43 -6.13 -25.54
C ARG A 121 12.19 -4.82 -25.65
N TYR A 122 13.31 -4.84 -26.35
CA TYR A 122 14.12 -3.66 -26.60
C TYR A 122 13.55 -2.82 -27.76
N ALA A 123 13.90 -1.53 -27.78
CA ALA A 123 13.45 -0.59 -28.81
C ALA A 123 13.90 -0.97 -30.25
N ASN A 124 14.96 -1.77 -30.37
CA ASN A 124 15.45 -2.37 -31.62
C ASN A 124 14.67 -3.65 -32.03
N ASN A 125 13.55 -3.98 -31.36
CA ASN A 125 12.75 -5.19 -31.55
C ASN A 125 13.46 -6.52 -31.23
N THR A 126 14.56 -6.51 -30.48
CA THR A 126 15.12 -7.75 -29.92
C THR A 126 14.39 -8.11 -28.63
N ASN A 127 14.13 -9.41 -28.45
CA ASN A 127 13.52 -9.94 -27.23
C ASN A 127 14.59 -10.71 -26.45
N GLU A 128 14.76 -10.36 -25.17
CA GLU A 128 15.54 -11.17 -24.23
C GLU A 128 14.59 -11.75 -23.19
N THR A 129 14.82 -13.02 -22.86
CA THR A 129 14.07 -13.71 -21.80
C THR A 129 15.04 -14.06 -20.68
N PHE A 130 14.69 -13.65 -19.47
CA PHE A 130 15.46 -13.95 -18.27
C PHE A 130 14.60 -14.75 -17.33
N THR A 131 15.09 -15.93 -16.95
CA THR A 131 14.47 -16.76 -15.92
C THR A 131 15.31 -16.66 -14.66
N PHE A 132 14.67 -16.37 -13.53
CA PHE A 132 15.34 -16.33 -12.25
C PHE A 132 14.47 -16.93 -11.15
N HIS A 133 15.14 -17.40 -10.09
CA HIS A 133 14.48 -17.97 -8.93
C HIS A 133 13.92 -16.86 -8.04
N GLY A 134 12.69 -17.09 -7.62
CA GLY A 134 11.84 -16.29 -6.74
C GLY A 134 12.34 -16.25 -5.31
N PRO A 135 11.76 -15.38 -4.47
CA PRO A 135 12.15 -15.31 -3.07
C PRO A 135 11.61 -16.54 -2.33
N GLN A 136 12.17 -16.82 -1.15
CA GLN A 136 11.92 -18.05 -0.39
C GLN A 136 10.47 -18.29 -0.02
N ASP A 137 9.71 -17.22 0.19
CA ASP A 137 8.30 -17.32 0.54
C ASP A 137 7.47 -16.42 -0.36
N ALA A 138 6.63 -17.04 -1.19
CA ALA A 138 5.49 -16.37 -1.77
C ALA A 138 4.29 -17.30 -2.05
N ASP A 139 4.06 -18.35 -1.26
CA ASP A 139 2.96 -19.27 -1.53
C ASP A 139 1.66 -18.89 -0.78
N GLU A 140 0.69 -18.38 -1.55
CA GLU A 140 -0.76 -18.55 -1.36
C GLU A 140 -1.53 -17.79 -2.48
N LYS A 141 -0.94 -16.73 -3.06
CA LYS A 141 -1.44 -16.01 -4.24
C LYS A 141 -0.29 -15.52 -5.12
N ILE A 142 -0.36 -15.89 -6.40
CA ILE A 142 0.62 -15.58 -7.44
C ILE A 142 0.60 -14.07 -7.77
N GLY A 143 1.76 -13.41 -7.70
CA GLY A 143 1.96 -12.02 -8.15
C GLY A 143 3.29 -11.43 -7.67
N PRO A 144 3.87 -10.45 -8.38
CA PRO A 144 5.12 -9.79 -7.97
C PRO A 144 4.96 -8.84 -6.79
N VAL A 145 3.72 -8.43 -6.48
CA VAL A 145 3.40 -7.48 -5.41
C VAL A 145 2.53 -8.15 -4.36
N ARG A 146 2.88 -8.01 -3.08
CA ARG A 146 2.06 -8.45 -1.95
C ARG A 146 1.58 -7.29 -1.11
N TRP A 147 0.31 -7.31 -0.76
CA TRP A 147 -0.26 -6.40 0.23
C TRP A 147 -0.05 -6.95 1.64
N THR A 148 0.34 -6.06 2.54
CA THR A 148 0.54 -6.37 3.96
C THR A 148 -0.73 -6.14 4.75
N ARG A 149 -0.79 -6.71 5.97
CA ARG A 149 -1.83 -6.35 6.92
C ARG A 149 -1.64 -4.88 7.34
N PRO A 150 -2.73 -4.13 7.61
CA PRO A 150 -2.60 -2.78 8.12
C PRO A 150 -1.80 -2.76 9.42
N TYR A 151 -0.88 -1.81 9.54
CA TYR A 151 -0.05 -1.63 10.72
C TYR A 151 0.09 -0.14 11.07
N PHE A 152 0.47 0.15 12.32
CA PHE A 152 0.66 1.53 12.77
C PHE A 152 2.15 1.90 12.80
N ASP A 153 2.54 2.97 12.11
CA ASP A 153 3.94 3.41 11.97
C ASP A 153 4.36 4.36 13.11
N CYS A 154 4.67 3.77 14.27
CA CYS A 154 5.07 4.49 15.48
C CYS A 154 6.38 5.30 15.31
N GLY A 155 6.36 6.56 15.71
CA GLY A 155 7.55 7.41 15.82
C GLY A 155 8.07 7.97 14.49
N ARG A 156 7.32 7.78 13.39
CA ARG A 156 7.62 8.36 12.07
C ARG A 156 6.39 9.06 11.53
N SER A 157 5.58 8.37 10.72
CA SER A 157 4.34 8.97 10.19
C SER A 157 3.19 8.98 11.20
N ASN A 158 3.23 8.16 12.27
CA ASN A 158 2.20 8.04 13.31
C ASN A 158 0.78 7.83 12.75
N ARG A 159 0.67 7.05 11.66
CA ARG A 159 -0.60 6.73 11.00
C ARG A 159 -0.74 5.22 10.79
N TRP A 160 -1.99 4.79 10.58
CA TRP A 160 -2.28 3.44 10.10
C TRP A 160 -1.98 3.37 8.60
N LEU A 161 -1.15 2.41 8.21
CA LEU A 161 -0.69 2.25 6.83
C LEU A 161 -0.96 0.84 6.33
N VAL A 162 -1.14 0.73 5.02
CA VAL A 162 -1.13 -0.53 4.29
C VAL A 162 -0.05 -0.46 3.23
N ALA A 163 0.86 -1.43 3.24
CA ALA A 163 1.98 -1.46 2.32
C ALA A 163 1.77 -2.48 1.19
N ALA A 164 2.05 -2.06 -0.04
CA ALA A 164 2.36 -2.93 -1.16
C ALA A 164 3.87 -3.15 -1.21
N VAL A 165 4.28 -4.41 -1.26
CA VAL A 165 5.67 -4.83 -1.14
C VAL A 165 6.05 -5.64 -2.37
N SER A 166 7.18 -5.30 -2.99
CA SER A 166 7.72 -5.98 -4.17
C SER A 166 9.23 -6.20 -4.01
N PRO A 167 9.73 -7.43 -4.18
CA PRO A 167 11.13 -7.71 -4.01
C PRO A 167 11.96 -7.27 -5.23
N ILE A 168 13.19 -6.83 -5.01
CA ILE A 168 14.14 -6.40 -6.04
C ILE A 168 15.20 -7.50 -6.18
N ALA A 169 15.19 -8.16 -7.34
CA ALA A 169 16.21 -9.13 -7.69
C ALA A 169 17.41 -8.42 -8.34
N ASP A 170 18.61 -8.78 -7.90
CA ASP A 170 19.85 -8.47 -8.61
C ASP A 170 20.27 -9.70 -9.42
N ILE A 171 20.25 -9.55 -10.75
CA ILE A 171 20.57 -10.62 -11.71
C ILE A 171 22.10 -10.80 -11.83
N TYR A 172 22.86 -9.76 -11.51
CA TYR A 172 24.32 -9.77 -11.52
C TYR A 172 24.82 -9.02 -10.29
N PRO A 173 24.90 -9.67 -9.11
CA PRO A 173 25.53 -9.06 -7.94
C PRO A 173 26.96 -8.66 -8.33
N ARG A 174 27.14 -7.38 -8.67
CA ARG A 174 28.33 -6.90 -9.37
C ARG A 174 29.59 -7.16 -8.54
N HIS A 175 30.67 -7.43 -9.27
CA HIS A 175 32.09 -7.34 -8.84
C HIS A 175 32.68 -8.56 -8.14
N THR A 176 32.23 -9.78 -8.46
CA THR A 176 33.15 -10.91 -8.39
C THR A 176 33.88 -11.07 -9.73
N GLY A 177 35.15 -11.49 -9.72
CA GLY A 177 35.86 -11.86 -10.96
C GLY A 177 35.29 -13.12 -11.64
N PHE A 178 34.23 -13.72 -11.07
CA PHE A 178 33.70 -15.02 -11.41
C PHE A 178 32.23 -14.93 -11.83
N ARG A 179 31.98 -14.33 -13.00
CA ARG A 179 30.63 -14.18 -13.60
C ARG A 179 29.88 -15.51 -13.87
N HIS A 180 30.56 -16.65 -13.77
CA HIS A 180 30.01 -17.99 -14.02
C HIS A 180 29.49 -18.69 -12.75
N VAL A 181 29.59 -18.05 -11.58
CA VAL A 181 29.11 -18.57 -10.29
C VAL A 181 28.02 -17.66 -9.69
N GLU A 182 27.69 -16.56 -10.38
CA GLU A 182 26.70 -15.58 -9.90
C GLU A 182 25.29 -16.09 -10.18
N TYR A 183 24.50 -16.24 -9.12
CA TYR A 183 23.08 -16.57 -9.19
C TYR A 183 22.24 -15.35 -8.79
N PRO A 184 21.05 -15.15 -9.39
CA PRO A 184 20.17 -14.06 -9.01
C PRO A 184 19.77 -14.17 -7.54
N THR A 185 19.87 -13.05 -6.82
CA THR A 185 19.49 -12.96 -5.39
C THR A 185 18.62 -11.74 -5.15
N TYR A 186 17.74 -11.83 -4.16
CA TYR A 186 17.00 -10.66 -3.70
C TYR A 186 17.87 -9.83 -2.77
N THR A 187 18.21 -8.64 -3.22
CA THR A 187 19.10 -7.73 -2.49
C THR A 187 18.34 -6.65 -1.75
N ALA A 188 17.12 -6.33 -2.22
CA ALA A 188 16.30 -5.28 -1.64
C ALA A 188 14.80 -5.57 -1.83
N VAL A 189 13.98 -4.78 -1.16
CA VAL A 189 12.52 -4.79 -1.28
C VAL A 189 12.03 -3.36 -1.42
N SER A 190 11.21 -3.12 -2.44
CA SER A 190 10.48 -1.88 -2.65
C SER A 190 9.16 -1.92 -1.91
N VAL A 191 8.83 -0.85 -1.20
CA VAL A 191 7.65 -0.73 -0.36
C VAL A 191 6.96 0.59 -0.65
N VAL A 192 5.68 0.53 -0.95
CA VAL A 192 4.82 1.70 -1.13
C VAL A 192 3.67 1.60 -0.15
N GLU A 193 3.47 2.66 0.63
CA GLU A 193 2.54 2.71 1.74
C GLU A 193 1.43 3.72 1.50
N MET A 194 0.19 3.26 1.69
CA MET A 194 -1.02 4.07 1.59
C MET A 194 -1.58 4.31 2.99
N ASP A 195 -2.22 5.46 3.18
CA ASP A 195 -2.96 5.75 4.40
C ASP A 195 -4.20 4.85 4.48
N PHE A 196 -4.28 4.03 5.52
CA PHE A 196 -5.38 3.08 5.71
C PHE A 196 -6.73 3.80 5.83
N ASP A 197 -6.76 4.96 6.48
CA ASP A 197 -7.99 5.71 6.71
C ASP A 197 -8.60 6.27 5.43
N ARG A 198 -7.82 6.33 4.33
CA ARG A 198 -8.26 6.79 3.02
C ARG A 198 -8.75 5.67 2.11
N ILE A 199 -8.63 4.41 2.54
CA ILE A 199 -9.11 3.27 1.76
C ILE A 199 -10.62 3.15 1.94
N ASP A 200 -11.36 3.25 0.85
CA ASP A 200 -12.81 3.11 0.87
C ASP A 200 -13.23 1.68 1.22
N ILE A 201 -14.32 1.57 1.97
CA ILE A 201 -15.01 0.29 2.21
C ILE A 201 -16.30 0.24 1.41
N ASN A 202 -16.66 -0.94 0.90
CA ASN A 202 -17.94 -1.15 0.24
C ASN A 202 -18.91 -1.85 1.19
N GLN A 203 -19.93 -1.14 1.67
CA GLN A 203 -20.93 -1.69 2.58
C GLN A 203 -22.17 -2.27 1.88
N CYS A 204 -22.28 -2.08 0.57
CA CYS A 204 -23.43 -2.53 -0.20
C CYS A 204 -23.46 -4.07 -0.33
N PRO A 205 -24.65 -4.67 -0.52
CA PRO A 205 -24.75 -6.09 -0.82
C PRO A 205 -24.00 -6.43 -2.11
N LYS A 206 -23.65 -7.71 -2.28
CA LYS A 206 -23.03 -8.18 -3.51
C LYS A 206 -24.02 -8.06 -4.67
N SER A 207 -23.56 -7.46 -5.75
CA SER A 207 -24.32 -7.23 -6.98
C SER A 207 -23.38 -7.31 -8.17
N GLN A 208 -23.94 -7.27 -9.37
CA GLN A 208 -23.19 -7.28 -10.63
C GLN A 208 -22.23 -6.07 -10.66
N GLY A 209 -20.93 -6.33 -10.48
CA GLY A 209 -19.88 -5.30 -10.35
C GLY A 209 -19.13 -5.30 -9.02
N ASN A 210 -19.62 -6.01 -8.00
CA ASN A 210 -18.95 -6.21 -6.70
C ASN A 210 -19.04 -7.67 -6.22
N ASP A 211 -18.76 -8.61 -7.12
CA ASP A 211 -18.82 -10.06 -6.81
C ASP A 211 -17.58 -10.57 -6.04
N GLY A 212 -16.64 -9.67 -5.74
CA GLY A 212 -15.40 -9.97 -5.04
C GLY A 212 -15.59 -10.42 -3.59
N LYS A 213 -14.48 -10.89 -2.99
CA LYS A 213 -14.42 -11.14 -1.54
C LYS A 213 -14.41 -9.79 -0.81
N ASN A 214 -15.54 -9.45 -0.21
CA ASN A 214 -15.71 -8.26 0.60
C ASN A 214 -16.32 -8.64 1.96
N ILE A 215 -15.62 -8.32 3.05
CA ILE A 215 -16.04 -8.62 4.42
C ILE A 215 -17.12 -7.62 4.88
N PHE A 216 -17.15 -6.43 4.29
CA PHE A 216 -18.09 -5.37 4.65
C PHE A 216 -19.41 -5.43 3.86
N ALA A 217 -19.56 -6.42 2.97
CA ALA A 217 -20.76 -6.55 2.15
C ALA A 217 -22.02 -6.74 3.02
N ASP A 218 -23.12 -6.13 2.59
CA ASP A 218 -24.44 -6.18 3.25
C ASP A 218 -24.44 -5.65 4.71
N THR A 219 -23.50 -4.76 5.05
CA THR A 219 -23.48 -4.04 6.34
C THR A 219 -24.23 -2.71 6.29
N THR A 220 -24.73 -2.34 5.11
CA THR A 220 -25.56 -1.15 4.90
C THR A 220 -26.89 -1.21 5.64
N ARG A 221 -27.36 -0.04 6.10
CA ARG A 221 -28.71 0.16 6.66
C ARG A 221 -29.75 0.64 5.63
N CYS A 222 -29.49 0.56 4.32
CA CYS A 222 -30.51 0.89 3.33
C CYS A 222 -31.76 0.00 3.50
N LYS A 223 -32.96 0.59 3.31
CA LYS A 223 -34.21 -0.17 3.34
C LYS A 223 -34.35 -1.00 2.05
N LYS A 224 -34.11 -2.30 2.14
CA LYS A 224 -34.04 -3.22 0.98
C LYS A 224 -35.32 -3.26 0.13
N GLU A 225 -36.47 -2.94 0.72
CA GLU A 225 -37.77 -2.96 0.03
C GLU A 225 -37.93 -1.81 -0.97
N THR A 226 -37.54 -0.59 -0.57
CA THR A 226 -37.78 0.63 -1.36
C THR A 226 -36.50 1.23 -1.96
N THR A 227 -35.32 0.83 -1.48
CA THR A 227 -34.02 1.42 -1.85
C THR A 227 -32.98 0.39 -2.25
N GLU A 228 -32.04 0.85 -3.09
CA GLU A 228 -30.85 0.17 -3.58
C GLU A 228 -29.60 0.91 -3.07
N CYS A 229 -28.57 0.15 -2.68
CA CYS A 229 -27.33 0.70 -2.14
C CYS A 229 -26.31 0.96 -3.26
N GLU A 230 -25.74 2.16 -3.26
CA GLU A 230 -24.65 2.56 -4.15
C GLU A 230 -23.44 3.03 -3.32
N PRO A 231 -22.24 2.47 -3.51
CA PRO A 231 -21.06 2.90 -2.75
C PRO A 231 -20.59 4.29 -3.18
N ILE A 232 -20.11 5.08 -2.23
CA ILE A 232 -19.51 6.40 -2.49
C ILE A 232 -17.98 6.24 -2.46
N HIS A 233 -17.30 6.68 -3.52
CA HIS A 233 -15.85 6.68 -3.60
C HIS A 233 -15.24 7.92 -2.93
N GLY A 234 -14.06 7.77 -2.34
CA GLY A 234 -13.32 8.81 -1.63
C GLY A 234 -13.86 9.13 -0.23
N TRP A 235 -14.66 8.24 0.37
CA TRP A 235 -15.20 8.41 1.72
C TRP A 235 -14.20 7.99 2.82
N GLY A 236 -13.26 7.11 2.47
CA GLY A 236 -12.28 6.53 3.38
C GLY A 236 -12.83 5.36 4.21
N PHE A 237 -12.03 4.94 5.20
CA PHE A 237 -12.31 3.77 6.02
C PHE A 237 -13.30 4.11 7.15
N ARG A 238 -14.56 4.40 6.78
CA ARG A 238 -15.61 4.82 7.72
C ARG A 238 -16.96 4.25 7.31
N ARG A 239 -17.82 4.01 8.29
CA ARG A 239 -19.22 3.63 8.03
C ARG A 239 -19.98 4.80 7.40
N GLY A 240 -20.96 4.47 6.56
CA GLY A 240 -21.79 5.43 5.85
C GLY A 240 -21.27 5.86 4.49
N GLY A 241 -20.21 5.21 3.98
CA GLY A 241 -19.63 5.43 2.64
C GLY A 241 -20.48 4.87 1.49
N TYR A 242 -21.79 5.05 1.58
CA TYR A 242 -22.76 4.60 0.58
C TYR A 242 -23.93 5.58 0.53
N GLN A 243 -24.72 5.54 -0.52
CA GLN A 243 -26.01 6.23 -0.62
C GLN A 243 -27.10 5.23 -0.97
N CYS A 244 -28.31 5.45 -0.44
CA CYS A 244 -29.48 4.66 -0.77
C CYS A 244 -30.29 5.40 -1.83
N ARG A 245 -30.25 4.86 -3.05
CA ARG A 245 -31.04 5.31 -4.18
C ARG A 245 -32.40 4.59 -4.16
N CYS A 246 -33.47 5.21 -4.66
CA CYS A 246 -34.75 4.52 -4.75
C CYS A 246 -34.69 3.40 -5.81
N ASN A 247 -35.33 2.26 -5.49
CA ASN A 247 -35.52 1.16 -6.43
C ASN A 247 -36.31 1.63 -7.68
N PRO A 248 -36.14 0.97 -8.85
CA PRO A 248 -36.99 1.22 -10.00
C PRO A 248 -38.47 1.10 -9.64
N GLY A 249 -39.29 2.09 -10.03
CA GLY A 249 -40.70 2.18 -9.63
C GLY A 249 -40.95 2.90 -8.30
N TYR A 250 -39.90 3.41 -7.65
CA TYR A 250 -39.99 4.27 -6.47
C TYR A 250 -39.35 5.64 -6.73
N ARG A 251 -39.81 6.66 -6.00
CA ARG A 251 -39.33 8.04 -6.04
C ARG A 251 -39.06 8.58 -4.64
N LEU A 252 -38.20 9.59 -4.56
CA LEU A 252 -38.00 10.34 -3.33
C LEU A 252 -39.28 11.14 -2.97
N PRO A 253 -39.54 11.36 -1.66
CA PRO A 253 -40.54 12.31 -1.21
C PRO A 253 -40.24 13.73 -1.72
N PHE A 254 -41.27 14.56 -1.89
CA PHE A 254 -41.12 15.90 -2.53
C PHE A 254 -40.14 16.85 -1.81
N PHE A 255 -39.96 16.67 -0.50
CA PHE A 255 -39.05 17.47 0.32
C PHE A 255 -37.59 16.97 0.27
N VAL A 256 -37.33 15.75 -0.22
CA VAL A 256 -36.00 15.16 -0.33
C VAL A 256 -35.51 15.23 -1.77
N ARG A 257 -34.41 15.95 -2.00
CA ARG A 257 -33.87 16.17 -3.36
C ARG A 257 -32.71 15.24 -3.74
N ARG A 258 -32.07 14.60 -2.76
CA ARG A 258 -30.88 13.76 -2.96
C ARG A 258 -31.15 12.35 -2.42
N PRO A 259 -30.49 11.31 -2.97
CA PRO A 259 -30.47 9.99 -2.36
C PRO A 259 -30.10 10.08 -0.87
N TYR A 260 -30.59 9.14 -0.07
CA TYR A 260 -30.32 9.14 1.35
C TYR A 260 -28.86 8.76 1.60
N LEU A 261 -28.09 9.68 2.19
CA LEU A 261 -26.67 9.43 2.48
C LEU A 261 -26.53 8.43 3.63
N GLY A 262 -25.67 7.44 3.45
CA GLY A 262 -25.37 6.41 4.44
C GLY A 262 -24.88 7.01 5.76
N GLU A 263 -24.09 8.09 5.72
CA GLU A 263 -23.66 8.80 6.93
C GLU A 263 -24.85 9.23 7.82
N VAL A 264 -25.91 9.75 7.20
CA VAL A 264 -27.11 10.22 7.91
C VAL A 264 -27.90 9.02 8.46
N ILE A 265 -28.00 7.94 7.68
CA ILE A 265 -28.72 6.72 8.07
C ILE A 265 -28.01 6.01 9.23
N GLU A 266 -26.68 5.91 9.19
CA GLU A 266 -25.88 5.27 10.23
C GLU A 266 -25.92 6.05 11.55
N ARG A 267 -26.07 7.39 11.47
CA ARG A 267 -26.24 8.28 12.62
C ARG A 267 -27.68 8.36 13.15
N ALA A 268 -28.68 7.96 12.36
CA ALA A 268 -30.08 8.07 12.73
C ALA A 268 -30.41 7.18 13.95
N THR A 269 -31.33 7.68 14.79
CA THR A 269 -31.93 6.86 15.85
C THR A 269 -32.84 5.78 15.25
N SER A 270 -33.16 4.73 16.02
CA SER A 270 -34.08 3.67 15.58
C SER A 270 -35.43 4.24 15.16
N GLU A 271 -36.02 5.14 15.94
CA GLU A 271 -37.32 5.76 15.64
C GLU A 271 -37.29 6.57 14.34
N GLN A 272 -36.25 7.37 14.13
CA GLN A 272 -36.07 8.11 12.88
C GLN A 272 -35.89 7.16 11.70
N PHE A 273 -35.09 6.11 11.87
CA PHE A 273 -34.84 5.14 10.81
C PHE A 273 -36.11 4.42 10.36
N TYR A 274 -36.96 3.99 11.30
CA TYR A 274 -38.22 3.32 10.95
C TYR A 274 -39.21 4.27 10.26
N ASN A 275 -39.34 5.51 10.75
CA ASN A 275 -40.33 6.46 10.24
C ASN A 275 -39.90 7.22 8.98
N SER A 276 -38.61 7.18 8.61
CA SER A 276 -38.07 7.94 7.47
C SER A 276 -37.17 7.08 6.58
N PHE A 277 -36.53 7.68 5.58
CA PHE A 277 -35.66 7.00 4.60
C PHE A 277 -36.35 6.01 3.64
N ASP A 278 -37.69 5.99 3.60
CA ASP A 278 -38.45 5.25 2.59
C ASP A 278 -38.52 6.02 1.26
N CYS A 279 -38.65 5.27 0.17
CA CYS A 279 -39.07 5.83 -1.10
C CYS A 279 -40.55 5.53 -1.35
N LEU A 280 -41.24 6.46 -2.00
CA LEU A 280 -42.66 6.33 -2.34
C LEU A 280 -42.82 5.63 -3.68
N LYS A 281 -43.86 4.83 -3.86
CA LYS A 281 -44.13 4.18 -5.15
C LYS A 281 -44.49 5.22 -6.22
N ILE A 282 -44.04 4.99 -7.45
CA ILE A 282 -44.41 5.78 -8.62
C ILE A 282 -45.75 5.25 -9.13
N GLY A 283 -46.78 6.09 -9.03
CA GLY A 283 -48.15 5.77 -9.41
C GLY A 283 -49.11 6.60 -8.57
N CYS A 284 -50.29 6.92 -9.11
CA CYS A 284 -51.33 7.58 -8.33
C CYS A 284 -51.89 6.60 -7.30
N GLU A 285 -51.79 6.96 -6.02
CA GLU A 285 -52.80 6.59 -5.02
C GLU A 285 -53.90 7.65 -5.01
#